data_AF-A0A8T5SX65-F1
#
_entry.id   AF-A0A8T5SX65-F1
#
_cell.length_a   1.000
_cell.length_b   1.000
_cell.length_c   1.000
_cell.angle_alpha   90.00
_cell.angle_beta   90.00
_cell.angle_gamma   90.00
#
_symmetry.space_group_name_H-M   'P 1'
#
loop_
_entity.id
_entity.type
_entity.pdbx_description
1 polymer ?
#
loop_
_entity_poly.entity_id
_entity_poly.type
_entity_poly.pdbx_seq_one_letter_code
_entity_poly.pdbx_strand_id
1 'polypeptide(L)'
;MELVETGIIGLDNILNGGIPKGRTILVSGPAGAGKSTFGLQFLYHGIVAGGESGIFISFDEHPAHVREECLSFGWNLRDLEKENLLVLIDGFS
;
A
#
# COMPACT_ATOMS: atom_id res chain seq x y z
N MET A 1 -21.06 -7.66 -5.37
CA MET A 1 -19.61 -7.61 -5.62
C MET A 1 -18.98 -7.23 -4.30
N GLU A 2 -18.03 -8.01 -3.79
CA GLU A 2 -17.34 -7.68 -2.54
C GLU A 2 -16.36 -6.53 -2.81
N LEU A 3 -16.41 -5.49 -1.97
CA LEU A 3 -15.52 -4.34 -2.03
C LEU A 3 -14.51 -4.42 -0.88
N VAL A 4 -13.32 -3.86 -1.09
CA VAL A 4 -12.29 -3.69 -0.07
C VAL A 4 -11.95 -2.21 0.05
N GLU A 5 -11.92 -1.71 1.28
CA GLU A 5 -11.58 -0.32 1.56
C GLU A 5 -10.14 -0.01 1.17
N THR A 6 -9.91 1.18 0.64
CA THR A 6 -8.59 1.66 0.24
C THR A 6 -7.77 2.17 1.43
N GLY A 7 -8.42 2.38 2.59
CA GLY A 7 -7.86 3.09 3.73
C GLY A 7 -7.85 4.61 3.53
N ILE A 8 -8.46 5.13 2.47
CA ILE A 8 -8.56 6.55 2.17
C ILE A 8 -10.03 6.95 2.23
N ILE A 9 -10.46 7.43 3.40
CA ILE A 9 -11.87 7.73 3.71
C ILE A 9 -12.56 8.52 2.59
N GLY A 10 -11.89 9.57 2.07
CA GLY A 10 -12.46 10.40 1.01
C GLY A 10 -12.71 9.63 -0.29
N LEU A 11 -11.80 8.71 -0.65
CA LEU A 11 -11.94 7.89 -1.85
C LEU A 11 -12.93 6.76 -1.65
N ASP A 12 -12.90 6.10 -0.49
CA ASP A 12 -13.83 5.02 -0.16
C ASP A 12 -15.29 5.50 -0.20
N ASN A 13 -15.54 6.74 0.25
CA ASN A 13 -16.85 7.39 0.10
C ASN A 13 -17.26 7.59 -1.36
N ILE A 14 -16.33 8.01 -2.23
CA ILE A 14 -16.60 8.20 -3.67
C ILE A 14 -16.86 6.85 -4.36
N LEU A 15 -16.16 5.81 -3.94
CA LEU A 15 -16.25 4.46 -4.51
C LEU A 15 -17.35 3.59 -3.87
N ASN A 16 -18.10 4.12 -2.90
CA ASN A 16 -19.14 3.41 -2.14
C ASN A 16 -18.61 2.17 -1.39
N GLY A 17 -17.46 2.30 -0.71
CA GLY A 17 -16.85 1.25 0.09
C GLY A 17 -15.56 0.64 -0.50
N GLY A 18 -14.97 1.31 -1.50
CA GLY A 18 -13.63 0.98 -2.01
C GLY A 18 -13.62 0.24 -3.35
N ILE A 19 -12.60 -0.59 -3.56
CA ILE A 19 -12.30 -1.23 -4.86
C ILE A 19 -12.79 -2.69 -4.90
N PRO A 20 -13.11 -3.25 -6.09
CA PRO A 20 -13.53 -4.64 -6.19
C PRO A 20 -12.48 -5.66 -5.73
N LYS A 21 -12.85 -6.57 -4.82
CA LYS A 21 -11.97 -7.65 -4.36
C LYS A 21 -11.60 -8.61 -5.50
N GLY A 22 -10.36 -9.11 -5.47
CA GLY A 22 -9.87 -10.12 -6.42
C GLY A 22 -9.67 -9.58 -7.85
N ARG A 23 -9.43 -8.27 -7.98
CA ARG A 23 -9.18 -7.60 -9.26
C ARG A 23 -7.82 -6.91 -9.28
N THR A 24 -7.23 -6.81 -10.47
CA THR A 24 -6.07 -5.97 -10.72
C THR A 24 -6.53 -4.53 -10.90
N ILE A 25 -5.89 -3.62 -10.18
CA ILE A 25 -6.20 -2.19 -10.18
C ILE A 25 -4.98 -1.42 -10.68
N LEU A 26 -5.20 -0.52 -11.66
CA LEU A 26 -4.17 0.36 -12.18
C LEU A 26 -4.39 1.77 -11.64
N VAL A 27 -3.37 2.31 -10.96
CA VAL A 27 -3.33 3.69 -10.49
C VAL A 27 -2.39 4.48 -11.37
N SER A 28 -2.91 5.47 -12.10
CA SER A 28 -2.15 6.23 -13.10
C SER A 28 -2.25 7.73 -12.84
N GLY A 29 -1.17 8.45 -13.19
CA GLY A 29 -1.04 9.88 -12.97
C GLY A 29 0.41 10.37 -13.07
N PRO A 30 0.63 11.69 -13.15
CA PRO A 30 1.96 12.28 -13.31
C PRO A 30 2.88 11.97 -12.10
N ALA A 31 4.18 12.20 -12.27
CA ALA A 31 5.13 12.14 -11.16
C ALA A 31 4.68 13.08 -10.02
N GLY A 32 4.84 12.62 -8.77
CA GLY A 32 4.39 13.38 -7.59
C GLY A 32 2.88 13.33 -7.30
N ALA A 33 2.05 12.66 -8.13
CA ALA A 33 0.60 12.53 -7.88
C ALA A 33 0.22 11.60 -6.71
N GLY A 34 1.20 11.04 -5.98
CA GLY A 34 0.95 10.16 -4.82
C GLY A 34 0.61 8.70 -5.16
N LYS A 35 0.97 8.21 -6.35
CA LYS A 35 0.68 6.81 -6.78
C LYS A 35 1.29 5.77 -5.84
N SER A 36 2.57 5.92 -5.51
CA SER A 36 3.27 5.02 -4.58
C SER A 36 2.66 5.12 -3.18
N THR A 37 2.39 6.34 -2.70
CA THR A 37 1.71 6.59 -1.43
C THR A 37 0.33 5.93 -1.37
N PHE A 38 -0.45 5.97 -2.45
CA PHE A 38 -1.73 5.27 -2.54
C PHE A 38 -1.54 3.76 -2.39
N GLY A 39 -0.62 3.17 -3.14
CA GLY A 39 -0.36 1.72 -3.08
C GLY A 39 0.12 1.27 -1.69
N LEU A 40 1.01 2.05 -1.07
CA LEU A 40 1.52 1.80 0.27
C LEU A 40 0.44 1.98 1.35
N GLN A 41 -0.42 2.99 1.24
CA GLN A 41 -1.56 3.18 2.15
C GLN A 41 -2.53 1.99 2.08
N PHE A 42 -2.88 1.57 0.85
CA PHE A 42 -3.77 0.42 0.65
C PHE A 42 -3.17 -0.86 1.25
N LEU A 43 -1.89 -1.11 0.96
CA LEU A 43 -1.16 -2.26 1.48
C LEU A 43 -1.09 -2.25 3.02
N TYR A 44 -0.67 -1.12 3.59
CA TYR A 44 -0.54 -0.97 5.04
C TYR A 44 -1.90 -1.15 5.72
N HIS A 45 -2.95 -0.51 5.21
CA HIS A 45 -4.31 -0.63 5.73
C HIS A 45 -4.83 -2.06 5.69
N GLY A 46 -4.65 -2.77 4.57
CA GLY A 46 -5.02 -4.18 4.43
C GLY A 46 -4.36 -5.07 5.49
N ILE A 47 -3.11 -4.78 5.85
CA ILE A 47 -2.40 -5.51 6.90
C ILE A 47 -2.93 -5.15 8.29
N VAL A 48 -2.93 -3.87 8.66
CA VAL A 48 -3.19 -3.46 10.06
C VAL A 48 -4.67 -3.50 10.45
N ALA A 49 -5.58 -3.22 9.52
CA ALA A 49 -7.01 -3.20 9.76
C ALA A 49 -7.71 -4.44 9.19
N GLY A 50 -7.24 -4.93 8.04
CA GLY A 50 -7.82 -6.10 7.36
C GLY A 50 -7.31 -7.44 7.87
N GLY A 51 -6.17 -7.48 8.57
CA GLY A 51 -5.55 -8.73 9.01
C GLY A 51 -4.98 -9.57 7.86
N GLU A 52 -4.68 -8.93 6.73
CA GLU A 52 -4.11 -9.57 5.55
C GLU A 52 -2.57 -9.53 5.57
N SER A 53 -1.91 -10.34 4.76
CA SER A 53 -0.48 -10.22 4.47
C SER A 53 -0.27 -9.62 3.09
N GLY A 54 0.82 -8.90 2.87
CA GLY A 54 1.05 -8.18 1.62
C GLY A 54 2.50 -8.21 1.12
N ILE A 55 2.65 -7.89 -0.17
CA ILE A 55 3.95 -7.76 -0.83
C ILE A 55 4.00 -6.40 -1.50
N PHE A 56 5.12 -5.70 -1.33
CA PHE A 56 5.45 -4.49 -2.08
C PHE A 56 6.70 -4.76 -2.93
N ILE A 57 6.60 -4.55 -4.24
CA ILE A 57 7.74 -4.67 -5.16
C ILE A 57 8.12 -3.28 -5.62
N SER A 58 9.33 -2.86 -5.29
CA SER A 58 9.83 -1.52 -5.61
C SER A 58 10.76 -1.58 -6.82
N PHE A 59 10.37 -0.93 -7.93
CA PHE A 59 11.19 -0.85 -9.16
C PHE A 59 11.87 0.52 -9.34
N ASP A 60 11.28 1.58 -8.78
CA ASP A 60 11.74 2.96 -9.00
C ASP A 60 12.57 3.49 -7.83
N GLU A 61 12.57 2.79 -6.70
CA GLU A 61 13.19 3.25 -5.46
C GLU A 61 13.74 2.09 -4.62
N HIS A 62 14.89 2.31 -3.98
CA HIS A 62 15.47 1.30 -3.11
C HIS A 62 14.58 1.06 -1.87
N PRO A 63 14.32 -0.20 -1.44
CA PRO A 63 13.42 -0.49 -0.32
C PRO A 63 13.78 0.19 1.01
N ALA A 64 15.02 0.66 1.20
CA ALA A 64 15.39 1.44 2.38
C ALA A 64 14.64 2.78 2.44
N HIS A 65 14.57 3.50 1.33
CA HIS A 65 13.89 4.81 1.28
C HIS A 65 12.38 4.66 1.42
N VAL A 66 11.79 3.63 0.78
CA VAL A 66 10.36 3.31 0.95
C VAL A 66 9.99 3.15 2.43
N ARG A 67 10.85 2.48 3.23
CA ARG A 67 10.64 2.33 4.67
C ARG A 67 10.74 3.66 5.42
N GLU A 68 11.69 4.50 5.07
CA GLU A 68 11.88 5.82 5.68
C GLU A 68 10.68 6.75 5.39
N GLU A 69 10.22 6.78 4.13
CA GLU A 69 9.03 7.54 3.74
C GLU A 69 7.78 7.05 4.48
N CYS A 70 7.54 5.74 4.51
CA CYS A 70 6.41 5.17 5.25
C CYS A 70 6.48 5.48 6.75
N LEU A 71 7.67 5.43 7.35
CA LEU A 71 7.83 5.76 8.76
C LEU A 71 7.45 7.21 9.06
N SER A 72 7.66 8.14 8.13
CA SER A 72 7.24 9.54 8.26
C SER A 72 5.71 9.72 8.32
N PHE A 73 4.95 8.79 7.75
CA PHE A 73 3.48 8.71 7.88
C PHE A 73 3.02 7.94 9.12
N GLY A 74 3.96 7.44 9.94
CA GLY A 74 3.68 6.57 11.08
C GLY A 74 3.46 5.10 10.71
N TRP A 75 3.76 4.69 9.47
CA TRP A 75 3.63 3.32 9.01
C TRP A 75 4.95 2.57 9.20
N ASN A 76 5.05 1.82 10.30
CA ASN A 76 6.27 1.08 10.60
C ASN A 76 6.34 -0.26 9.84
N LEU A 77 6.82 -0.23 8.60
CA LEU A 77 6.92 -1.42 7.75
C LEU A 77 7.87 -2.48 8.33
N ARG A 78 8.91 -2.07 9.07
CA ARG A 78 9.90 -3.00 9.65
C ARG A 78 9.26 -3.96 10.65
N ASP A 79 8.26 -3.52 11.39
CA ASP A 79 7.58 -4.38 12.36
C ASP A 79 6.68 -5.40 11.65
N LEU A 80 5.99 -4.98 10.59
CA LEU A 80 5.20 -5.88 9.74
C LEU A 80 6.07 -6.93 9.04
N GLU A 81 7.28 -6.56 8.61
CA GLU A 81 8.25 -7.51 8.04
C GLU A 81 8.72 -8.54 9.08
N LYS A 82 9.01 -8.13 10.33
CA LYS A 82 9.40 -9.05 11.41
C LYS A 82 8.29 -10.04 11.77
N GLU A 83 7.04 -9.61 11.67
CA GLU A 83 5.85 -10.44 11.90
C GLU A 83 5.51 -11.34 10.70
N ASN A 84 6.28 -11.29 9.61
CA ASN A 84 6.01 -11.98 8.34
C ASN A 84 4.67 -11.59 7.69
N LEU A 85 4.15 -10.40 8.00
CA LEU A 85 2.93 -9.87 7.39
C LEU A 85 3.23 -9.07 6.12
N LEU A 86 4.46 -8.59 5.96
CA LEU A 86 4.88 -7.79 4.82
C LEU A 86 6.20 -8.32 4.25
N VAL A 87 6.29 -8.38 2.92
CA VAL A 87 7.55 -8.58 2.21
C VAL A 87 7.80 -7.40 1.28
N LEU A 88 8.93 -6.71 1.45
CA LEU A 88 9.43 -5.74 0.49
C LEU A 88 10.45 -6.42 -0.44
N ILE A 89 10.16 -6.43 -1.73
CA ILE A 89 11.03 -6.97 -2.78
C ILE A 89 11.73 -5.81 -3.48
N ASP A 90 13.05 -5.92 -3.60
CA ASP A 90 13.86 -5.03 -4.41
C ASP A 90 13.81 -5.46 -5.88
N GLY A 91 13.28 -4.59 -6.74
CA GLY A 91 13.40 -4.67 -8.19
C GLY A 91 14.12 -3.45 -8.79
N PHE A 92 14.69 -2.59 -7.95
CA PHE A 92 15.44 -1.39 -8.32
C PHE A 92 16.93 -1.69 -8.58
N SER A 93 17.54 -2.57 -7.77
CA SER A 93 18.98 -2.88 -7.84
C SER A 93 19.36 -4.27 -8.36
#